data_AF-A0A9P5TMV2-F1
#
_entry.id   AF-A0A9P5TMV2-F1
#
_cell.length_a   1.000
_cell.length_b   1.000
_cell.length_c   1.000
_cell.angle_alpha   90.00
_cell.angle_beta   90.00
_cell.angle_gamma   90.00
#
_symmetry.space_group_name_H-M   'P 1'
#
loop_
_entity.id
_entity.type
_entity.pdbx_description
1 polymer ?
#
loop_
_entity_poly.entity_id
_entity_poly.type
_entity_poly.pdbx_seq_one_letter_code
_entity_poly.pdbx_strand_id
1 'polypeptide(L)'
;IRVFISPLRVHNSQTWIAGVPANVARLLDWFDDIVKLHEQIYQSLCSARDTMSPATDRVSESLRCFVSKAEVYQPYLVRLADVSEEIVHHLNNPNSDFGQFVSLQQNSPDCEGWSFEKLLMLPVRRLAEYQDLFAVRPISFSFVDDDMSIPITFQSGCSI
;
A
#
# COMPACT_ATOMS: atom_id res chain seq x y z
N ILE A 1 -12.26 5.34 0.97
CA ILE A 1 -12.91 4.37 0.04
C ILE A 1 -14.40 4.66 -0.13
N ARG A 2 -15.17 4.73 0.96
CA ARG A 2 -16.64 4.91 0.92
C ARG A 2 -17.14 6.18 0.21
N VAL A 3 -16.41 7.29 0.33
CA VAL A 3 -16.81 8.60 -0.23
C VAL A 3 -16.46 8.75 -1.72
N PHE A 4 -15.35 8.14 -2.17
CA PHE A 4 -14.85 8.34 -3.53
C PHE A 4 -14.98 7.11 -4.44
N ILE A 5 -14.59 5.93 -3.95
CA ILE A 5 -14.47 4.72 -4.79
C ILE A 5 -15.80 3.98 -4.84
N SER A 6 -16.45 3.78 -3.69
CA SER A 6 -17.72 3.06 -3.63
C SER A 6 -18.83 3.67 -4.49
N PRO A 7 -19.00 5.01 -4.58
CA PRO A 7 -20.06 5.58 -5.43
C PRO A 7 -19.75 5.52 -6.93
N LEU A 8 -18.48 5.28 -7.32
CA LEU A 8 -18.09 5.07 -8.71
C LEU A 8 -18.32 3.64 -9.20
N ARG A 9 -18.64 2.70 -8.29
CA ARG A 9 -18.98 1.33 -8.63
C ARG A 9 -20.48 1.22 -8.93
N VAL A 10 -20.83 0.49 -9.98
CA VAL A 10 -22.21 0.05 -10.20
C VAL A 10 -22.61 -0.84 -9.02
N HIS A 11 -23.83 -0.66 -8.51
CA HIS A 11 -24.30 -1.37 -7.33
C HIS A 11 -24.12 -2.89 -7.47
N ASN A 12 -23.46 -3.49 -6.48
CA ASN A 12 -23.19 -4.93 -6.42
C ASN A 12 -22.39 -5.50 -7.62
N SER A 13 -21.59 -4.67 -8.29
CA SER A 13 -20.78 -5.05 -9.45
C SER A 13 -19.33 -4.61 -9.32
N GLN A 14 -18.44 -5.31 -10.02
CA GLN A 14 -17.03 -4.94 -10.24
C GLN A 14 -16.87 -4.01 -11.46
N THR A 15 -17.94 -3.36 -11.91
CA THR A 15 -17.91 -2.43 -13.05
C THR A 15 -17.99 -0.98 -12.57
N TRP A 16 -17.22 -0.12 -13.20
CA TRP A 16 -17.27 1.33 -12.99
C TRP A 16 -18.50 1.92 -13.70
N ILE A 17 -19.09 2.98 -13.13
CA ILE A 17 -20.18 3.71 -13.79
C ILE A 17 -19.69 4.37 -15.09
N ALA A 18 -20.62 4.62 -16.01
CA ALA A 18 -20.31 5.40 -17.21
C ALA A 18 -19.79 6.79 -16.82
N GLY A 19 -18.73 7.26 -17.48
CA GLY A 19 -18.11 8.56 -17.24
C GLY A 19 -16.79 8.51 -16.46
N VAL A 20 -16.41 7.39 -15.87
CA VAL A 20 -15.06 7.21 -15.30
C VAL A 20 -14.04 7.01 -16.44
N PRO A 21 -12.95 7.80 -16.51
CA PRO A 21 -11.92 7.62 -17.52
C PRO A 21 -11.27 6.23 -17.41
N ALA A 22 -10.95 5.62 -18.56
CA ALA A 22 -10.49 4.22 -18.59
C ALA A 22 -9.18 3.98 -17.81
N ASN A 23 -8.27 4.96 -17.83
CA ASN A 23 -7.03 4.88 -17.07
C ASN A 23 -7.28 5.00 -15.56
N VAL A 24 -8.18 5.91 -15.15
CA VAL A 24 -8.60 6.07 -13.75
C VAL A 24 -9.27 4.80 -13.25
N ALA A 25 -10.22 4.26 -14.00
CA ALA A 25 -10.88 2.99 -13.70
C ALA A 25 -9.86 1.86 -13.45
N ARG A 26 -8.88 1.73 -14.35
CA ARG A 26 -7.82 0.71 -14.22
C ARG A 26 -6.92 0.94 -13.02
N LEU A 27 -6.57 2.20 -12.70
CA LEU A 27 -5.83 2.53 -11.47
C LEU A 27 -6.61 2.11 -10.22
N LEU A 28 -7.92 2.37 -10.20
CA LEU A 28 -8.80 2.00 -9.09
C LEU A 28 -9.01 0.50 -8.96
N ASP A 29 -8.95 -0.28 -10.06
CA ASP A 29 -8.97 -1.74 -9.98
C ASP A 29 -7.74 -2.27 -9.24
N TRP A 30 -6.53 -1.77 -9.56
CA TRP A 30 -5.33 -2.13 -8.80
C TRP A 30 -5.38 -1.63 -7.35
N PHE A 31 -5.98 -0.46 -7.09
CA PHE A 31 -6.21 0.01 -5.72
C PHE A 31 -7.08 -0.99 -4.93
N ASP A 32 -8.18 -1.46 -5.52
CA ASP A 32 -9.06 -2.43 -4.88
C ASP A 32 -8.36 -3.78 -4.64
N ASP A 33 -7.49 -4.21 -5.55
CA ASP A 33 -6.69 -5.43 -5.34
C ASP A 33 -5.68 -5.27 -4.20
N ILE A 34 -5.08 -4.08 -4.05
CA ILE A 34 -4.25 -3.74 -2.88
C ILE A 34 -5.09 -3.78 -1.60
N VAL A 35 -6.30 -3.22 -1.59
CA VAL A 35 -7.19 -3.26 -0.41
C VAL A 35 -7.51 -4.70 -0.03
N LYS A 36 -7.86 -5.55 -1.00
CA LYS A 36 -8.11 -6.98 -0.77
C LYS A 36 -6.88 -7.69 -0.20
N LEU A 37 -5.68 -7.36 -0.68
CA LEU A 37 -4.42 -7.89 -0.14
C LEU A 37 -4.28 -7.53 1.35
N HIS A 38 -4.52 -6.26 1.72
CA HIS A 38 -4.44 -5.82 3.13
C HIS A 38 -5.52 -6.45 4.00
N GLU A 39 -6.71 -6.69 3.47
CA GLU A 39 -7.75 -7.43 4.18
C GLU A 39 -7.28 -8.87 4.51
N GLN A 40 -6.67 -9.56 3.54
CA GLN A 40 -6.11 -10.91 3.77
C GLN A 40 -4.96 -10.89 4.80
N ILE A 41 -4.07 -9.89 4.73
CA ILE A 41 -3.01 -9.71 5.71
C ILE A 41 -3.60 -9.52 7.11
N TYR A 42 -4.58 -8.63 7.25
CA TYR A 42 -5.24 -8.35 8.52
C TYR A 42 -5.92 -9.59 9.10
N GLN A 43 -6.65 -10.36 8.28
CA GLN A 43 -7.30 -11.60 8.70
C GLN A 43 -6.27 -12.65 9.14
N SER A 44 -5.15 -12.78 8.43
CA SER A 44 -4.07 -13.69 8.80
C SER A 44 -3.41 -13.31 10.13
N LEU A 45 -3.16 -12.01 10.35
CA LEU A 45 -2.62 -11.50 11.60
C LEU A 45 -3.58 -11.67 12.78
N CYS A 46 -4.88 -11.41 12.59
CA CYS A 46 -5.89 -11.66 13.63
C CYS A 46 -5.93 -13.15 14.00
N SER A 47 -5.92 -14.03 13.00
CA SER A 47 -5.93 -15.48 13.22
C SER A 47 -4.70 -15.95 13.99
N ALA A 48 -3.50 -15.43 13.66
CA ALA A 48 -2.27 -15.73 14.36
C ALA A 48 -2.29 -15.25 15.83
N ARG A 49 -2.84 -14.06 16.09
CA ARG A 49 -3.02 -13.51 17.43
C ARG A 49 -3.97 -14.37 18.28
N ASP A 50 -5.11 -14.75 17.72
CA ASP A 50 -6.19 -15.39 18.48
C ASP A 50 -5.91 -16.86 18.80
N THR A 51 -4.98 -17.50 18.07
CA THR A 51 -4.70 -18.92 18.24
C THR A 51 -3.48 -19.24 19.11
N MET A 52 -2.44 -18.39 19.22
CA MET A 52 -1.14 -18.87 19.75
C MET A 52 -0.31 -17.88 20.58
N SER A 53 0.23 -18.39 21.70
CA SER A 53 1.24 -17.77 22.57
C SER A 53 2.55 -18.58 22.50
N PRO A 54 3.74 -17.97 22.39
CA PRO A 54 4.01 -16.53 22.32
C PRO A 54 3.87 -15.94 20.90
N ALA A 55 3.44 -14.68 20.80
CA ALA A 55 2.96 -14.04 19.57
C ALA A 55 4.05 -13.64 18.56
N THR A 56 5.33 -13.57 18.95
CA THR A 56 6.38 -12.90 18.15
C THR A 56 6.98 -13.75 17.03
N ASP A 57 7.17 -15.05 17.23
CA ASP A 57 7.94 -15.88 16.29
C ASP A 57 7.15 -16.28 15.02
N ARG A 58 5.83 -16.03 14.99
CA ARG A 58 4.96 -16.47 13.90
C ARG A 58 4.26 -15.38 13.11
N VAL A 59 4.30 -14.13 13.57
CA VAL A 59 3.81 -12.97 12.78
C VAL A 59 4.63 -12.80 11.50
N SER A 60 5.95 -13.00 11.58
CA SER A 60 6.85 -12.97 10.42
C SER A 60 6.50 -14.06 9.40
N GLU A 61 6.22 -15.29 9.83
CA GLU A 61 5.83 -16.38 8.92
C GLU A 61 4.47 -16.13 8.26
N SER A 62 3.50 -15.60 9.01
CA SER A 62 2.21 -15.18 8.45
C SER A 62 2.39 -14.11 7.37
N LEU A 63 3.29 -13.14 7.59
CA LEU A 63 3.57 -12.06 6.64
C LEU A 63 4.40 -12.50 5.43
N ARG A 64 5.28 -13.51 5.59
CA ARG A 64 6.16 -14.02 4.53
C ARG A 64 5.39 -14.45 3.29
N CYS A 65 4.22 -15.07 3.48
CA CYS A 65 3.34 -15.52 2.40
C CYS A 65 2.74 -14.37 1.55
N PHE A 66 2.80 -13.14 2.03
CA PHE A 66 2.26 -11.97 1.34
C PHE A 66 3.33 -11.13 0.62
N VAL A 67 4.63 -11.40 0.86
CA VAL A 67 5.73 -10.66 0.23
C VAL A 67 5.67 -10.77 -1.29
N SER A 68 5.46 -11.97 -1.85
CA SER A 68 5.29 -12.14 -3.29
C SER A 68 4.01 -11.50 -3.81
N LYS A 69 2.92 -11.57 -3.03
CA LYS A 69 1.62 -10.97 -3.38
C LYS A 69 1.65 -9.44 -3.41
N ALA A 70 2.64 -8.81 -2.79
CA ALA A 70 2.84 -7.37 -2.87
C ALA A 70 3.18 -6.89 -4.30
N GLU A 71 3.45 -7.80 -5.25
CA GLU A 71 3.60 -7.47 -6.67
C GLU A 71 2.40 -6.72 -7.26
N VAL A 72 1.20 -6.87 -6.68
CA VAL A 72 -0.01 -6.13 -7.08
C VAL A 72 0.17 -4.60 -7.01
N TYR A 73 1.13 -4.12 -6.21
CA TYR A 73 1.49 -2.71 -6.16
C TYR A 73 2.18 -2.21 -7.43
N GLN A 74 2.92 -3.05 -8.15
CA GLN A 74 3.76 -2.61 -9.27
C GLN A 74 3.01 -1.81 -10.34
N PRO A 75 1.91 -2.30 -10.93
CA PRO A 75 1.20 -1.54 -11.94
C PRO A 75 0.56 -0.26 -11.38
N TYR A 76 0.14 -0.29 -10.11
CA TYR A 76 -0.38 0.89 -9.41
C TYR A 76 0.68 1.98 -9.31
N LEU A 77 1.86 1.64 -8.79
CA LEU A 77 2.97 2.57 -8.58
C LEU A 77 3.46 3.17 -9.89
N VAL A 78 3.58 2.36 -10.94
CA VAL A 78 4.04 2.82 -12.26
C VAL A 78 3.06 3.81 -12.88
N ARG A 79 1.75 3.59 -12.72
CA ARG A 79 0.71 4.41 -13.38
C ARG A 79 0.21 5.57 -12.55
N LEU A 80 0.51 5.62 -11.25
CA LEU A 80 -0.06 6.60 -10.34
C LEU A 80 0.23 8.05 -10.75
N ALA A 81 1.47 8.36 -11.15
CA ALA A 81 1.85 9.72 -11.53
C ALA A 81 1.04 10.20 -12.76
N ASP A 82 1.13 9.46 -13.87
CA ASP A 82 0.42 9.78 -15.12
C ASP A 82 -1.10 9.92 -14.92
N VAL A 83 -1.70 9.00 -14.18
CA VAL A 83 -3.14 9.02 -13.93
C VAL A 83 -3.53 10.14 -12.97
N SER A 84 -2.66 10.53 -12.04
CA SER A 84 -2.92 11.69 -11.17
C SER A 84 -2.93 12.99 -11.97
N GLU A 85 -2.04 13.14 -12.96
CA GLU A 85 -2.08 14.28 -13.88
C GLU A 85 -3.37 14.29 -14.73
N GLU A 86 -3.80 13.13 -15.22
CA GLU A 86 -5.09 12.98 -15.92
C GLU A 86 -6.27 13.39 -15.02
N ILE A 87 -6.28 12.97 -13.75
CA ILE A 87 -7.29 13.35 -12.76
C ILE A 87 -7.30 14.88 -12.54
N VAL A 88 -6.13 15.51 -12.40
CA VAL A 88 -6.02 16.96 -12.26
C VAL A 88 -6.57 17.68 -13.49
N HIS A 89 -6.32 17.16 -14.70
CA HIS A 89 -6.91 17.70 -15.92
C HIS A 89 -8.45 17.61 -15.89
N HIS A 90 -9.01 16.49 -15.46
CA HIS A 90 -10.46 16.33 -15.30
C HIS A 90 -11.04 17.28 -14.26
N LEU A 91 -10.38 17.46 -13.10
CA LEU A 91 -10.82 18.37 -12.05
C LEU A 91 -10.85 19.84 -12.52
N ASN A 92 -9.91 20.23 -13.37
CA ASN A 92 -9.83 21.57 -13.93
C ASN A 92 -10.74 21.80 -15.15
N ASN A 93 -11.40 20.76 -15.65
CA ASN A 93 -12.30 20.84 -16.80
C ASN A 93 -13.76 20.93 -16.33
N PRO A 94 -14.44 22.09 -16.48
CA PRO A 94 -15.83 22.25 -16.07
C PRO A 94 -16.80 21.31 -16.79
N ASN A 95 -16.43 20.78 -17.96
CA ASN A 95 -17.26 19.87 -18.74
C ASN A 95 -16.98 18.39 -18.41
N SER A 96 -16.13 18.09 -17.42
CA SER A 96 -15.85 16.71 -17.03
C SER A 96 -16.82 16.25 -15.94
N ASP A 97 -17.70 15.30 -16.28
CA ASP A 97 -18.60 14.66 -15.31
C ASP A 97 -17.82 14.01 -14.16
N PHE A 98 -16.73 13.31 -14.48
CA PHE A 98 -15.83 12.73 -13.47
C PHE A 98 -15.20 13.80 -12.56
N GLY A 99 -14.68 14.88 -13.14
CA GLY A 99 -14.10 15.99 -12.38
C GLY A 99 -15.10 16.68 -11.46
N GLN A 100 -16.34 16.90 -11.95
CA GLN A 100 -17.44 17.44 -11.15
C GLN A 100 -17.81 16.50 -10.01
N PHE A 101 -17.93 15.20 -10.28
CA PHE A 101 -18.20 14.19 -9.25
C PHE A 101 -17.14 14.22 -8.15
N VAL A 102 -15.85 14.15 -8.50
CA VAL A 102 -14.77 14.15 -7.51
C VAL A 102 -14.78 15.45 -6.70
N SER A 103 -14.99 16.59 -7.35
CA SER A 103 -15.09 17.90 -6.69
C SER A 103 -16.26 17.96 -5.71
N LEU A 104 -17.42 17.43 -6.09
CA LEU A 104 -18.60 17.36 -5.24
C LEU A 104 -18.34 16.48 -4.00
N GLN A 105 -17.70 15.33 -4.18
CA GLN A 105 -17.34 14.45 -3.07
C GLN A 105 -16.32 15.09 -2.12
N GLN A 106 -15.28 15.75 -2.64
CA GLN A 106 -14.27 16.42 -1.82
C GLN A 106 -14.85 17.54 -0.95
N ASN A 107 -15.87 18.22 -1.45
CA ASN A 107 -16.55 19.30 -0.74
C ASN A 107 -17.70 18.82 0.17
N SER A 108 -17.99 17.52 0.15
CA SER A 108 -19.00 16.93 1.04
C SER A 108 -18.53 16.96 2.50
N PRO A 109 -19.41 17.25 3.48
CA PRO A 109 -19.07 17.16 4.89
C PRO A 109 -18.58 15.76 5.29
N ASP A 110 -19.09 14.70 4.64
CA ASP A 110 -18.70 13.31 4.89
C ASP A 110 -17.25 13.00 4.47
N CYS A 111 -16.63 13.89 3.70
CA CYS A 111 -15.27 13.72 3.22
C CYS A 111 -14.22 14.17 4.23
N GLU A 112 -14.61 14.88 5.29
CA GLU A 112 -13.73 15.30 6.39
C GLU A 112 -12.42 15.97 5.92
N GLY A 113 -12.46 16.72 4.80
CA GLY A 113 -11.30 17.39 4.21
C GLY A 113 -10.31 16.48 3.47
N TRP A 114 -10.68 15.23 3.20
CA TRP A 114 -9.91 14.34 2.32
C TRP A 114 -9.97 14.81 0.88
N SER A 115 -8.82 14.81 0.19
CA SER A 115 -8.78 14.89 -1.26
C SER A 115 -8.69 13.50 -1.87
N PHE A 116 -9.15 13.38 -3.11
CA PHE A 116 -9.06 12.13 -3.86
C PHE A 116 -7.59 11.73 -4.09
N GLU A 117 -6.72 12.70 -4.36
CA GLU A 117 -5.27 12.50 -4.45
C GLU A 117 -4.67 11.93 -3.15
N LYS A 118 -5.02 12.48 -1.98
CA LYS A 118 -4.54 11.95 -0.69
C LYS A 118 -4.95 10.50 -0.48
N LEU A 119 -6.15 10.14 -0.94
CA LEU A 119 -6.64 8.77 -0.89
C LEU A 119 -5.81 7.85 -1.80
N LEU A 120 -5.50 8.27 -3.03
CA LEU A 120 -4.66 7.52 -3.96
C LEU A 120 -3.20 7.38 -3.47
N MET A 121 -2.74 8.28 -2.61
CA MET A 121 -1.41 8.14 -2.00
C MET A 121 -1.35 7.12 -0.84
N LEU A 122 -2.49 6.62 -0.34
CA LEU A 122 -2.51 5.69 0.80
C LEU A 122 -1.69 4.41 0.56
N PRO A 123 -1.78 3.72 -0.59
CA PRO A 123 -0.95 2.54 -0.84
C PRO A 123 0.54 2.84 -0.78
N VAL A 124 0.97 3.96 -1.39
CA VAL A 124 2.39 4.36 -1.42
C VAL A 124 2.91 4.62 -0.02
N ARG A 125 2.16 5.39 0.78
CA ARG A 125 2.53 5.69 2.17
C ARG A 125 2.61 4.43 3.01
N ARG A 126 1.63 3.53 2.86
CA ARG A 126 1.61 2.26 3.57
C ARG A 126 2.81 1.38 3.22
N LEU A 127 3.23 1.37 1.95
CA LEU A 127 4.39 0.61 1.51
C LEU A 127 5.69 1.19 2.11
N ALA A 128 5.81 2.53 2.20
CA ALA A 128 6.93 3.18 2.87
C ALA A 128 6.98 2.85 4.36
N GLU A 129 5.83 2.87 5.06
CA GLU A 129 5.75 2.47 6.47
C GLU A 129 6.28 1.05 6.73
N TYR A 130 6.09 0.12 5.79
CA TYR A 130 6.64 -1.23 5.94
C TYR A 130 8.16 -1.25 5.92
N GLN A 131 8.82 -0.33 5.20
CA GLN A 131 10.28 -0.24 5.22
C GLN A 131 10.78 0.09 6.61
N ASP A 132 10.12 1.00 7.32
CA ASP A 132 10.46 1.37 8.69
C ASP A 132 10.14 0.26 9.70
N LEU A 133 8.99 -0.41 9.54
CA LEU A 133 8.55 -1.49 10.45
C LEU A 133 9.45 -2.73 10.38
N PHE A 134 9.99 -3.05 9.19
CA PHE A 134 10.87 -4.20 8.99
C PHE A 134 12.35 -3.81 8.87
N ALA A 135 12.71 -2.54 9.11
CA ALA A 135 14.09 -2.10 9.11
C ALA A 135 14.87 -2.83 10.23
N VAL A 136 15.84 -3.64 9.84
CA VAL A 136 16.84 -4.15 10.77
C VAL A 136 17.80 -3.01 11.08
N ARG A 137 17.70 -2.44 12.28
CA ARG A 137 18.68 -1.45 12.72
C ARG A 137 20.04 -2.12 12.84
N PRO A 138 21.07 -1.67 12.10
CA PRO A 138 22.40 -2.20 12.32
C PRO A 138 22.79 -1.88 13.77
N ILE A 139 23.23 -2.91 14.50
CA ILE A 139 23.87 -2.73 15.80
C ILE A 139 25.12 -1.90 15.49
N SER A 140 25.13 -0.64 15.91
CA SER A 140 26.34 0.16 15.90
C SER A 140 27.26 -0.42 16.97
N PHE A 141 28.14 -1.32 16.54
CA PHE A 141 29.35 -1.59 17.31
C PHE A 141 30.19 -0.32 17.20
N SER A 142 30.10 0.55 18.21
CA SER A 142 31.19 1.47 18.48
C SER A 142 32.41 0.62 18.80
N PHE A 143 33.23 0.37 17.80
CA PHE A 143 34.61 -0.04 18.02
C PHE A 143 35.22 1.05 18.90
N VAL A 144 35.40 0.74 20.18
CA VAL A 144 36.40 1.42 20.97
C VAL A 144 37.71 0.90 20.38
N ASP A 145 38.39 1.76 19.62
CA ASP A 145 39.77 1.52 19.19
C ASP A 145 40.63 1.39 20.45
N ASP A 146 40.76 0.17 20.96
CA ASP A 146 41.87 -0.23 21.80
C ASP A 146 42.55 -1.42 21.11
N ASP A 147 43.67 -1.06 20.48
CA ASP A 147 44.84 -1.84 20.14
C ASP A 147 44.80 -3.33 20.56
N MET A 148 44.83 -4.24 19.58
CA MET A 148 45.83 -5.30 19.45
C MET A 148 45.36 -6.40 18.48
N SER A 149 46.26 -6.77 17.57
CA SER A 149 46.07 -7.69 16.46
C SER A 149 45.55 -9.08 16.86
N ILE A 150 44.53 -9.58 16.15
CA ILE A 150 44.26 -11.02 16.02
C ILE A 150 43.83 -11.31 14.56
N PRO A 151 44.45 -12.28 13.86
CA PRO A 151 44.04 -12.60 12.49
C PRO A 151 42.68 -13.31 12.51
N ILE A 152 41.72 -12.81 11.72
CA ILE A 152 40.43 -13.46 11.52
C ILE A 152 40.62 -14.61 10.52
N THR A 153 40.62 -15.85 11.02
CA THR A 153 40.47 -17.05 10.20
C THR A 153 39.00 -17.15 9.77
N PHE A 154 38.75 -16.94 8.48
CA PHE A 154 37.46 -17.30 7.86
C PHE A 154 37.37 -18.82 7.75
N GLN A 155 36.58 -19.48 8.61
CA GLN A 155 36.08 -20.83 8.32
C GLN A 155 34.74 -20.71 7.61
N SER A 156 34.80 -20.87 6.29
CA SER A 156 33.68 -21.33 5.46
C SER A 156 33.20 -22.68 5.97
N GLY A 157 31.91 -22.80 6.29
CA GLY A 157 31.34 -24.05 6.80
C GLY A 157 29.83 -24.02 6.93
N CYS A 158 29.10 -23.84 5.82
CA CYS A 158 27.75 -24.38 5.71
C CYS A 158 27.84 -25.68 4.90
N SER A 159 27.55 -26.80 5.55
CA SER A 159 27.19 -28.06 4.90
C SER A 159 26.06 -28.71 5.67
N ILE A 160 24.94 -28.84 4.94
CA ILE A 160 23.71 -29.64 5.12
C ILE A 160 22.94 -29.41 6.42
#